data_AF-A0A966CXS1-F1
#
_entry.id   AF-A0A966CXS1-F1
#
_cell.length_a   1.000
_cell.length_b   1.000
_cell.length_c   1.000
_cell.angle_alpha   90.00
_cell.angle_beta   90.00
_cell.angle_gamma   90.00
#
_symmetry.space_group_name_H-M   'P 1'
#
loop_
_entity.id
_entity.type
_entity.pdbx_description
1 polymer ?
#
loop_
_entity_poly.entity_id
_entity_poly.type
_entity_poly.pdbx_seq_one_letter_code
_entity_poly.pdbx_strand_id
1 'polypeptide(L)'
;MILTGYADLEYAMQAVNRCRAFRVLTKPISMGDLASAVDSGLEGHRDRMARAEVQALTRIKRSMEGIIAAFVALVESRDPYTAGHQRNVAAISSALAEEMGLEKDRVTGIRMSALVHDIGKITVPAEYLNKPGRLTELEFAIIKTHPAVGYQALRGVDFYWPISRVVLEHHERLDGSGYPQGLRGYDICLEARIVAVADTVDAMLSHRPYRPGLGPERALEEICQGRGRLYDPEVAEACSRICPQVLTTLGLIGDAGPSKDRQR
;
A
#
# COMPACT_ATOMS: atom_id res chain seq x y z
N MET A 1 -38.67 -3.52 -20.93
CA MET A 1 -40.13 -3.40 -21.06
C MET A 1 -40.43 -2.37 -22.14
N ILE A 2 -41.12 -2.75 -23.22
CA ILE A 2 -41.56 -1.82 -24.27
C ILE A 2 -42.99 -1.42 -23.93
N LEU A 3 -43.24 -0.12 -23.79
CA LEU A 3 -44.58 0.45 -23.60
C LEU A 3 -44.96 1.23 -24.86
N THR A 4 -46.17 1.00 -25.37
CA THR A 4 -46.69 1.70 -26.55
C THR A 4 -47.90 2.54 -26.16
N GLY A 5 -47.95 3.80 -26.59
CA GLY A 5 -49.07 4.72 -26.38
C GLY A 5 -49.10 5.79 -27.48
N TYR A 6 -50.11 6.67 -27.49
CA TYR A 6 -50.11 7.84 -28.37
C TYR A 6 -49.06 8.84 -27.87
N ALA A 7 -48.17 9.29 -28.74
CA ALA A 7 -47.07 10.16 -28.35
C ALA A 7 -47.52 11.63 -28.44
N ASP A 8 -47.95 12.19 -27.32
CA ASP A 8 -47.99 13.64 -27.11
C ASP A 8 -46.62 14.12 -26.61
N LEU A 9 -46.19 15.32 -26.99
CA LEU A 9 -44.93 15.92 -26.56
C LEU A 9 -44.84 15.99 -25.03
N GLU A 10 -45.95 16.31 -24.36
CA GLU A 10 -46.00 16.39 -22.90
C GLU A 10 -45.74 15.02 -22.25
N TYR A 11 -46.37 13.96 -22.75
CA TYR A 11 -46.14 12.59 -22.25
C TYR A 11 -44.75 12.07 -22.59
N ALA A 12 -44.19 12.41 -23.76
CA ALA A 12 -42.82 12.06 -24.12
C ALA A 12 -41.81 12.73 -23.18
N MET A 13 -41.99 14.01 -22.88
CA MET A 13 -41.17 14.73 -21.91
C MET A 13 -41.29 14.13 -20.50
N GLN A 14 -42.51 13.80 -20.06
CA GLN A 14 -42.70 13.12 -18.76
C GLN A 14 -42.05 11.73 -18.74
N ALA A 15 -42.15 10.95 -19.82
CA ALA A 15 -41.54 9.63 -19.91
C ALA A 15 -40.01 9.70 -19.80
N VAL A 16 -39.36 10.66 -20.45
CA VAL A 16 -37.92 10.88 -20.38
C VAL A 16 -37.52 11.38 -18.98
N ASN A 17 -38.20 12.41 -18.48
CA ASN A 17 -37.79 13.10 -17.24
C ASN A 17 -38.17 12.35 -15.96
N ARG A 18 -39.37 11.74 -15.89
CA ARG A 18 -39.88 11.06 -14.69
C ARG A 18 -39.65 9.55 -14.73
N CYS A 19 -39.86 8.93 -15.88
CA CYS A 19 -39.84 7.47 -16.00
C CYS A 19 -38.49 6.94 -16.51
N ARG A 20 -37.52 7.82 -16.79
CA ARG A 20 -36.20 7.48 -17.35
C ARG A 20 -36.30 6.59 -18.60
N ALA A 21 -37.31 6.87 -19.45
CA ALA A 21 -37.45 6.18 -20.72
C ALA A 21 -36.18 6.37 -21.54
N PHE A 22 -35.61 5.27 -22.04
CA PHE A 22 -34.35 5.32 -22.78
C PHE A 22 -34.51 6.03 -24.13
N ARG A 23 -35.62 5.77 -24.84
CA ARG A 23 -35.95 6.39 -26.13
C ARG A 23 -37.47 6.39 -26.34
N VAL A 24 -37.97 7.42 -27.01
CA VAL A 24 -39.38 7.53 -27.43
C VAL A 24 -39.43 7.40 -28.95
N LEU A 25 -40.35 6.58 -29.44
CA LEU A 25 -40.61 6.40 -30.88
C LEU A 25 -42.05 6.84 -31.18
N THR A 26 -42.24 7.63 -32.24
CA THR A 26 -43.56 8.10 -32.69
C THR A 26 -44.14 7.13 -33.72
N LYS A 27 -45.48 7.05 -33.78
CA LYS A 27 -46.18 6.23 -34.77
C LYS A 27 -46.39 7.03 -36.08
N PRO A 28 -46.41 6.36 -37.26
CA PRO A 28 -46.15 4.93 -37.46
C PRO A 28 -44.67 4.59 -37.25
N ILE A 29 -44.38 3.48 -36.54
CA ILE A 29 -43.01 3.08 -36.20
C ILE A 29 -42.38 2.39 -37.41
N SER A 30 -41.21 2.88 -37.84
CA SER A 30 -40.36 2.20 -38.82
C SER A 30 -39.59 1.04 -38.17
N MET A 31 -39.47 -0.08 -38.88
CA MET A 31 -38.65 -1.21 -38.41
C MET A 31 -37.17 -0.83 -38.24
N GLY A 32 -36.65 0.09 -39.06
CA GLY A 32 -35.29 0.60 -38.92
C GLY A 32 -35.09 1.45 -37.66
N ASP A 33 -36.08 2.30 -37.34
CA ASP A 33 -36.04 3.13 -36.13
C ASP A 33 -36.19 2.30 -34.86
N LEU A 34 -37.03 1.26 -34.90
CA LEU A 34 -37.16 0.30 -33.81
C LEU A 34 -35.88 -0.50 -33.59
N ALA A 35 -35.26 -1.02 -34.65
CA ALA A 35 -34.00 -1.74 -34.58
C ALA A 35 -32.89 -0.86 -33.99
N SER A 36 -32.73 0.37 -34.51
CA SER A 36 -31.78 1.35 -33.96
C SER A 36 -32.04 1.65 -32.48
N ALA A 37 -33.31 1.81 -32.08
CA ALA A 37 -33.65 2.09 -30.68
C ALA A 37 -33.33 0.93 -29.74
N VAL A 38 -33.53 -0.31 -30.18
CA VAL A 38 -33.19 -1.51 -29.43
C VAL A 38 -31.67 -1.66 -29.34
N ASP A 39 -30.94 -1.53 -30.44
CA ASP A 39 -29.49 -1.66 -30.48
C ASP A 39 -28.80 -0.62 -29.57
N SER A 40 -29.16 0.65 -29.72
CA SER A 40 -28.66 1.70 -28.82
C SER A 40 -29.05 1.46 -27.36
N GLY A 41 -30.24 0.88 -27.11
CA GLY A 41 -30.70 0.52 -25.77
C GLY A 41 -29.89 -0.58 -25.12
N LEU A 42 -29.52 -1.60 -25.90
CA LEU A 42 -28.68 -2.70 -25.47
C LEU A 42 -27.24 -2.23 -25.21
N GLU A 43 -26.66 -1.44 -26.11
CA GLU A 43 -25.34 -0.82 -25.91
C GLU A 43 -25.33 0.07 -24.66
N GLY A 44 -26.31 0.98 -24.54
CA GLY A 44 -26.43 1.86 -23.38
C GLY A 44 -26.73 1.12 -22.07
N HIS A 45 -27.32 -0.08 -22.11
CA HIS A 45 -27.45 -0.93 -20.94
C HIS A 45 -26.13 -1.61 -20.56
N ARG A 46 -25.40 -2.17 -21.53
CA ARG A 46 -24.07 -2.77 -21.32
C ARG A 46 -23.09 -1.76 -20.72
N ASP A 47 -23.05 -0.55 -21.26
CA ASP A 47 -22.20 0.53 -20.74
C ASP A 47 -22.56 0.91 -19.30
N ARG A 48 -23.86 0.97 -18.97
CA ARG A 48 -24.31 1.26 -17.60
C ARG A 48 -23.93 0.16 -16.63
N MET A 49 -24.05 -1.11 -17.04
CA MET A 49 -23.64 -2.26 -16.23
C MET A 49 -22.13 -2.26 -15.99
N ALA A 50 -21.33 -2.08 -17.04
CA ALA A 50 -19.87 -1.99 -16.93
C ALA A 50 -19.43 -0.83 -16.01
N ARG A 51 -20.06 0.35 -16.13
CA ARG A 51 -19.79 1.49 -15.24
C ARG A 51 -20.19 1.19 -13.79
N ALA A 52 -21.34 0.54 -13.57
CA ALA A 52 -21.79 0.17 -12.24
C ALA A 52 -20.84 -0.84 -11.57
N GLU A 53 -20.32 -1.80 -12.34
CA GLU A 53 -19.33 -2.77 -11.89
C GLU A 53 -18.00 -2.09 -11.51
N VAL A 54 -17.46 -1.24 -12.38
CA VAL A 54 -16.25 -0.45 -12.09
C VAL A 54 -16.43 0.42 -10.85
N GLN A 55 -17.60 1.03 -10.66
CA GLN A 55 -17.92 1.81 -9.46
C GLN A 55 -17.99 0.93 -8.21
N ALA A 56 -18.59 -0.26 -8.29
CA ALA A 56 -18.66 -1.19 -7.18
C ALA A 56 -17.26 -1.66 -6.75
N LEU A 57 -16.41 -2.04 -7.71
CA LEU A 57 -15.01 -2.40 -7.45
C LEU A 57 -14.23 -1.24 -6.83
N THR A 58 -14.43 -0.02 -7.33
CA THR A 58 -13.79 1.19 -6.78
C THR A 58 -14.23 1.44 -5.32
N ARG A 59 -15.51 1.22 -4.99
CA ARG A 59 -16.00 1.35 -3.61
C ARG A 59 -15.38 0.30 -2.69
N ILE A 60 -15.32 -0.96 -3.11
CA ILE A 60 -14.66 -2.03 -2.35
C ILE A 60 -13.19 -1.69 -2.10
N LYS A 61 -12.46 -1.26 -3.14
CA LYS A 61 -11.07 -0.83 -3.01
C LYS A 61 -10.91 0.29 -1.98
N ARG A 62 -11.73 1.35 -2.05
CA ARG A 62 -11.69 2.46 -1.09
C ARG A 62 -12.01 2.03 0.33
N SER A 63 -12.98 1.14 0.51
CA SER A 63 -13.32 0.59 1.83
C SER A 63 -12.14 -0.21 2.41
N MET A 64 -11.47 -1.03 1.59
CA MET A 64 -10.28 -1.76 2.01
C MET A 64 -9.13 -0.81 2.40
N GLU A 65 -8.84 0.19 1.58
CA GLU A 65 -7.84 1.23 1.90
C GLU A 65 -8.18 1.98 3.20
N GLY A 66 -9.47 2.30 3.42
CA GLY A 66 -9.94 2.94 4.65
C GLY A 66 -9.78 2.06 5.89
N ILE A 67 -10.04 0.75 5.78
CA ILE A 67 -9.83 -0.22 6.87
C ILE A 67 -8.35 -0.32 7.23
N ILE A 68 -7.47 -0.42 6.21
CA ILE A 68 -6.02 -0.45 6.43
C ILE A 68 -5.55 0.85 7.10
N ALA A 69 -6.02 2.00 6.64
CA ALA A 69 -5.70 3.28 7.26
C ALA A 69 -6.14 3.35 8.73
N ALA A 70 -7.30 2.77 9.07
CA ALA A 70 -7.77 2.66 10.45
C ALA A 70 -6.88 1.76 11.31
N PHE A 71 -6.41 0.62 10.77
CA PHE A 71 -5.45 -0.24 11.48
C PHE A 71 -4.11 0.46 11.71
N VAL A 72 -3.59 1.17 10.70
CA VAL A 72 -2.38 1.99 10.86
C VAL A 72 -2.56 2.99 12.00
N ALA A 73 -3.66 3.75 12.00
CA ALA A 73 -3.93 4.73 13.06
C ALA A 73 -4.06 4.09 14.45
N LEU A 74 -4.62 2.88 14.54
CA LEU A 74 -4.74 2.15 15.80
C LEU A 74 -3.37 1.73 16.34
N VAL A 75 -2.48 1.22 15.49
CA VAL A 75 -1.11 0.84 15.89
C VAL A 75 -0.32 2.09 16.31
N GLU A 76 -0.38 3.15 15.51
CA GLU A 76 0.28 4.44 15.80
C GLU A 76 -0.21 5.05 17.13
N SER A 77 -1.46 4.82 17.53
CA SER A 77 -1.99 5.32 18.82
C SER A 77 -1.33 4.68 20.05
N ARG A 78 -0.73 3.50 19.90
CA ARG A 78 -0.07 2.74 20.98
C ARG A 78 1.43 2.97 21.03
N ASP A 79 2.01 3.37 19.90
CA ASP A 79 3.41 3.70 19.74
C ASP A 79 3.52 5.08 19.09
N PRO A 80 3.53 6.16 19.89
CA PRO A 80 3.58 7.54 19.40
C PRO A 80 4.79 7.82 18.49
N TYR A 81 5.83 6.99 18.55
CA TYR A 81 7.04 7.13 17.73
C TYR A 81 6.94 6.48 16.36
N THR A 82 5.88 5.70 16.11
CA THR A 82 5.59 5.14 14.78
C THR A 82 4.71 6.05 13.93
N ALA A 83 4.38 7.27 14.40
CA ALA A 83 3.57 8.22 13.65
C ALA A 83 4.21 8.51 12.27
N GLY A 84 3.57 8.02 11.21
CA GLY A 84 4.06 8.14 9.83
C GLY A 84 5.06 7.05 9.40
N HIS A 85 5.64 6.28 10.33
CA HIS A 85 6.59 5.20 10.03
C HIS A 85 6.02 4.22 9.00
N GLN A 86 4.79 3.75 9.21
CA GLN A 86 4.19 2.77 8.30
C GLN A 86 3.93 3.34 6.91
N ARG A 87 3.62 4.64 6.83
CA ARG A 87 3.44 5.34 5.56
C ARG A 87 4.77 5.52 4.83
N ASN A 88 5.84 5.85 5.57
CA ASN A 88 7.17 5.99 5.02
C ASN A 88 7.71 4.65 4.52
N VAL A 89 7.65 3.60 5.33
CA VAL A 89 8.06 2.24 4.93
C VAL A 89 7.28 1.79 3.70
N ALA A 90 5.98 2.08 3.62
CA ALA A 90 5.18 1.79 2.44
C ALA A 90 5.60 2.59 1.20
N ALA A 91 5.95 3.86 1.34
CA ALA A 91 6.45 4.69 0.26
C ALA A 91 7.82 4.20 -0.24
N ILE A 92 8.76 3.93 0.67
CA ILE A 92 10.10 3.41 0.34
C ILE A 92 9.97 2.04 -0.32
N SER A 93 9.15 1.13 0.22
CA SER A 93 8.92 -0.20 -0.34
C SER A 93 8.33 -0.13 -1.76
N SER A 94 7.42 0.81 -2.00
CA SER A 94 6.84 1.02 -3.33
C SER A 94 7.89 1.51 -4.32
N ALA A 95 8.70 2.50 -3.93
CA ALA A 95 9.77 3.03 -4.77
C ALA A 95 10.85 1.97 -5.08
N LEU A 96 11.22 1.13 -4.10
CA LEU A 96 12.12 -0.01 -4.33
C LEU A 96 11.53 -0.99 -5.35
N ALA A 97 10.27 -1.37 -5.17
CA ALA A 97 9.58 -2.32 -6.04
C ALA A 97 9.46 -1.78 -7.49
N GLU A 98 9.17 -0.49 -7.65
CA GLU A 98 9.12 0.18 -8.95
C GLU A 98 10.51 0.25 -9.62
N GLU A 99 11.55 0.60 -8.86
CA GLU A 99 12.94 0.62 -9.35
C GLU A 99 13.43 -0.79 -9.77
N MET A 100 12.93 -1.83 -9.13
CA MET A 100 13.19 -3.22 -9.50
C MET A 100 12.37 -3.68 -10.72
N GLY A 101 11.51 -2.83 -11.28
CA GLY A 101 10.69 -3.14 -12.45
C GLY A 101 9.52 -4.08 -12.17
N LEU A 102 9.04 -4.16 -10.92
CA LEU A 102 7.90 -5.00 -10.58
C LEU A 102 6.58 -4.42 -11.14
N GLU A 103 5.64 -5.31 -11.46
CA GLU A 103 4.32 -4.92 -11.95
C GLU A 103 3.54 -4.11 -10.92
N LYS A 104 2.73 -3.15 -11.39
CA LYS A 104 1.94 -2.23 -10.54
C LYS A 104 1.05 -2.94 -9.52
N ASP A 105 0.51 -4.09 -9.89
CA ASP A 105 -0.32 -4.91 -9.01
C ASP A 105 0.50 -5.48 -7.83
N ARG A 106 1.70 -5.97 -8.10
CA ARG A 106 2.63 -6.46 -7.08
C ARG A 106 3.15 -5.34 -6.18
N VAL A 107 3.48 -4.17 -6.76
CA VAL A 107 3.84 -2.95 -6.00
C VAL A 107 2.71 -2.58 -5.04
N THR A 108 1.46 -2.68 -5.47
CA THR A 108 0.28 -2.43 -4.61
C THR A 108 0.26 -3.40 -3.43
N GLY A 109 0.48 -4.70 -3.66
CA GLY A 109 0.57 -5.70 -2.58
C GLY A 109 1.69 -5.43 -1.58
N ILE A 110 2.87 -5.04 -2.06
CA ILE A 110 4.01 -4.65 -1.21
C ILE A 110 3.66 -3.43 -0.36
N ARG A 111 3.10 -2.38 -0.98
CA ARG A 111 2.65 -1.17 -0.27
C ARG A 111 1.65 -1.50 0.83
N MET A 112 0.65 -2.33 0.54
CA MET A 112 -0.34 -2.73 1.54
C MET A 112 0.27 -3.54 2.67
N SER A 113 1.21 -4.44 2.36
CA SER A 113 1.93 -5.24 3.36
C SER A 113 2.79 -4.37 4.27
N ALA A 114 3.51 -3.39 3.70
CA ALA A 114 4.31 -2.43 4.44
C ALA A 114 3.48 -1.56 5.39
N LEU A 115 2.26 -1.17 5.01
CA LEU A 115 1.37 -0.39 5.89
C LEU A 115 0.99 -1.17 7.17
N VAL A 116 0.90 -2.50 7.09
CA VAL A 116 0.41 -3.34 8.20
C VAL A 116 1.48 -4.24 8.81
N HIS A 117 2.75 -4.13 8.39
CA HIS A 117 3.83 -5.03 8.81
C HIS A 117 3.96 -5.13 10.34
N ASP A 118 3.69 -4.01 11.00
CA ASP A 118 3.80 -3.81 12.45
C ASP A 118 2.50 -4.04 13.22
N ILE A 119 1.42 -4.52 12.60
CA ILE A 119 0.09 -4.60 13.24
C ILE A 119 0.10 -5.40 14.55
N GLY A 120 1.00 -6.39 14.67
CA GLY A 120 1.16 -7.18 15.88
C GLY A 120 1.69 -6.41 17.09
N LYS A 121 2.26 -5.20 16.91
CA LYS A 121 2.71 -4.35 18.03
C LYS A 121 1.55 -3.95 18.95
N ILE A 122 0.30 -4.10 18.50
CA ILE A 122 -0.90 -3.87 19.32
C ILE A 122 -0.93 -4.69 20.63
N THR A 123 -0.28 -5.87 20.65
CA THR A 123 -0.19 -6.72 21.85
C THR A 123 1.07 -6.48 22.68
N VAL A 124 2.02 -5.69 22.17
CA VAL A 124 3.26 -5.38 22.89
C VAL A 124 2.97 -4.25 23.90
N PRO A 125 3.29 -4.43 25.19
CA PRO A 125 3.12 -3.38 26.18
C PRO A 125 3.85 -2.09 25.81
N ALA A 126 3.16 -0.95 26.00
CA ALA A 126 3.68 0.38 25.66
C ALA A 126 4.97 0.73 26.44
N GLU A 127 5.18 0.13 27.63
CA GLU A 127 6.41 0.29 28.41
C GLU A 127 7.65 -0.26 27.71
N TYR A 128 7.52 -1.29 26.86
CA TYR A 128 8.64 -1.83 26.08
C TYR A 128 8.85 -1.07 24.78
N LEU A 129 7.76 -0.65 24.12
CA LEU A 129 7.84 0.17 22.90
C LEU A 129 8.46 1.55 23.19
N ASN A 130 8.13 2.12 24.36
CA ASN A 130 8.53 3.47 24.77
C ASN A 130 9.59 3.50 25.89
N LYS A 131 10.36 2.41 26.11
CA LYS A 131 11.41 2.34 27.16
C LYS A 131 12.67 3.21 26.91
N PRO A 132 12.94 4.30 27.67
CA PRO A 132 14.24 5.00 27.69
C PRO A 132 15.47 4.08 27.75
N GLY A 133 16.23 4.03 26.66
CA GLY A 133 17.54 3.39 26.57
C GLY A 133 17.54 2.07 25.81
N ARG A 134 18.49 1.18 26.13
CA ARG A 134 18.59 -0.14 25.50
C ARG A 134 17.61 -1.11 26.18
N LEU A 135 16.90 -1.87 25.36
CA LEU A 135 16.13 -3.01 25.82
C LEU A 135 17.08 -4.13 26.25
N THR A 136 16.72 -4.82 27.33
CA THR A 136 17.35 -6.10 27.68
C THR A 136 16.95 -7.16 26.65
N GLU A 137 17.68 -8.27 26.62
CA GLU A 137 17.37 -9.38 25.70
C GLU A 137 15.95 -9.92 25.90
N LEU A 138 15.49 -10.00 27.16
CA LEU A 138 14.15 -10.46 27.49
C LEU A 138 13.06 -9.50 26.99
N GLU A 139 13.26 -8.20 27.18
CA GLU A 139 12.32 -7.17 26.70
C GLU A 139 12.27 -7.13 25.18
N PHE A 140 13.43 -7.29 24.53
CA PHE A 140 13.49 -7.35 23.08
C PHE A 140 12.81 -8.63 22.54
N ALA A 141 12.92 -9.77 23.25
CA ALA A 141 12.22 -11.00 22.89
C ALA A 141 10.69 -10.82 22.89
N ILE A 142 10.14 -10.00 23.79
CA ILE A 142 8.71 -9.64 23.79
C ILE A 142 8.35 -8.87 22.51
N ILE A 143 9.15 -7.89 22.12
CA ILE A 143 8.91 -7.12 20.88
C ILE A 143 9.02 -8.02 19.65
N LYS A 144 9.96 -8.98 19.61
CA LYS A 144 10.11 -9.93 18.50
C LYS A 144 8.89 -10.83 18.25
N THR A 145 7.90 -10.84 19.14
CA THR A 145 6.66 -11.59 18.94
C THR A 145 5.71 -10.95 17.93
N HIS A 146 5.83 -9.65 17.64
CA HIS A 146 4.87 -8.93 16.81
C HIS A 146 4.69 -9.46 15.37
N PRO A 147 5.71 -10.00 14.66
CA PRO A 147 5.47 -10.56 13.32
C PRO A 147 4.56 -11.78 13.38
N ALA A 148 4.77 -12.65 14.39
CA ALA A 148 3.94 -13.83 14.60
C ALA A 148 2.51 -13.44 15.00
N VAL A 149 2.35 -12.46 15.90
CA VAL A 149 1.01 -11.96 16.28
C VAL A 149 0.30 -11.34 15.07
N GLY A 150 1.00 -10.51 14.29
CA GLY A 150 0.45 -9.90 13.09
C GLY A 150 0.02 -10.94 12.05
N TYR A 151 0.83 -11.98 11.84
CA TYR A 151 0.46 -13.12 11.01
C TYR A 151 -0.81 -13.82 11.53
N GLN A 152 -0.90 -14.09 12.83
CA GLN A 152 -2.08 -14.73 13.41
C GLN A 152 -3.35 -13.89 13.24
N ALA A 153 -3.25 -12.57 13.32
CA ALA A 153 -4.37 -11.66 13.09
C ALA A 153 -4.83 -11.65 11.62
N LEU A 154 -3.90 -11.83 10.68
CA LEU A 154 -4.14 -11.65 9.24
C LEU A 154 -4.35 -12.96 8.47
N ARG A 155 -3.88 -14.11 8.98
CA ARG A 155 -3.92 -15.42 8.29
C ARG A 155 -5.32 -15.92 7.93
N GLY A 156 -6.36 -15.43 8.61
CA GLY A 156 -7.75 -15.82 8.35
C GLY A 156 -8.41 -15.03 7.20
N VAL A 157 -7.74 -14.00 6.70
CA VAL A 157 -8.23 -13.18 5.60
C VAL A 157 -7.62 -13.69 4.30
N ASP A 158 -8.47 -13.95 3.31
CA ASP A 158 -8.06 -14.36 1.97
C ASP A 158 -7.59 -13.14 1.16
N PHE A 159 -6.38 -12.68 1.45
CA PHE A 159 -5.76 -11.60 0.71
C PHE A 159 -5.30 -12.10 -0.66
N TYR A 160 -5.61 -11.33 -1.69
CA TYR A 160 -5.08 -11.55 -3.04
C TYR A 160 -3.54 -11.48 -3.10
N TRP A 161 -2.90 -10.70 -2.21
CA TRP A 161 -1.44 -10.61 -2.06
C TRP A 161 -0.97 -11.35 -0.79
N PRO A 162 0.33 -11.74 -0.70
CA PRO A 162 0.87 -12.48 0.45
C PRO A 162 1.08 -11.63 1.71
N ILE A 163 0.13 -10.78 2.09
CA ILE A 163 0.24 -9.78 3.17
C ILE A 163 0.63 -10.43 4.51
N SER A 164 -0.09 -11.48 4.91
CA SER A 164 0.18 -12.17 6.18
C SER A 164 1.59 -12.75 6.22
N ARG A 165 2.04 -13.35 5.11
CA ARG A 165 3.40 -13.88 4.98
C ARG A 165 4.45 -12.78 5.09
N VAL A 166 4.24 -11.64 4.43
CA VAL A 166 5.15 -10.48 4.54
C VAL A 166 5.25 -9.98 5.98
N VAL A 167 4.10 -9.85 6.65
CA VAL A 167 4.05 -9.45 8.07
C VAL A 167 4.82 -10.44 8.95
N LEU A 168 4.79 -11.74 8.65
CA LEU A 168 5.56 -12.73 9.39
C LEU A 168 7.07 -12.63 9.14
N GLU A 169 7.46 -12.33 7.91
CA GLU A 169 8.83 -12.50 7.41
C GLU A 169 9.64 -11.21 7.33
N HIS A 170 9.05 -10.02 7.53
CA HIS A 170 9.73 -8.72 7.32
C HIS A 170 10.96 -8.47 8.22
N HIS A 171 11.15 -9.27 9.27
CA HIS A 171 12.33 -9.25 10.13
C HIS A 171 13.29 -10.43 9.93
N GLU A 172 13.02 -11.28 8.93
CA GLU A 172 13.96 -12.29 8.48
C GLU A 172 15.16 -11.64 7.78
N ARG A 173 16.32 -12.32 7.84
CA ARG A 173 17.58 -11.87 7.24
C ARG A 173 18.14 -12.99 6.39
N LEU A 174 18.82 -12.67 5.29
CA LEU A 174 19.26 -13.71 4.34
C LEU A 174 20.17 -14.79 4.97
N ASP A 175 20.98 -14.43 5.97
CA ASP A 175 21.86 -15.35 6.71
C ASP A 175 21.14 -16.19 7.79
N GLY A 176 19.84 -15.97 8.01
CA GLY A 176 19.03 -16.65 9.01
C GLY A 176 19.21 -16.12 10.43
N SER A 177 19.88 -14.98 10.61
CA SER A 177 19.96 -14.28 11.90
C SER A 177 18.68 -13.54 12.28
N GLY A 178 17.72 -13.45 11.34
CA GLY A 178 16.43 -12.82 11.52
C GLY A 178 15.46 -13.63 12.39
N TYR A 179 14.22 -13.15 12.47
CA TYR A 179 13.16 -13.74 13.29
C TYR A 179 11.79 -13.53 12.59
N PRO A 180 10.76 -14.32 12.93
CA PRO A 180 10.69 -15.31 14.01
C PRO A 180 11.11 -16.75 13.65
N GLN A 181 11.26 -17.09 12.37
CA GLN A 181 11.51 -18.45 11.90
C GLN A 181 12.98 -18.72 11.58
N GLY A 182 13.80 -17.68 11.36
CA GLY A 182 15.21 -17.84 10.98
C GLY A 182 15.36 -18.34 9.55
N LEU A 183 14.48 -17.89 8.66
CA LEU A 183 14.49 -18.24 7.24
C LEU A 183 15.78 -17.75 6.56
N ARG A 184 16.18 -18.40 5.48
CA ARG A 184 17.43 -18.08 4.77
C ARG A 184 17.19 -17.82 3.29
N GLY A 185 17.98 -16.90 2.74
CA GLY A 185 18.00 -16.64 1.29
C GLY A 185 16.60 -16.42 0.70
N TYR A 186 16.26 -17.25 -0.28
CA TYR A 186 15.02 -17.18 -1.06
C TYR A 186 13.82 -17.91 -0.41
N ASP A 187 13.98 -18.48 0.79
CA ASP A 187 12.84 -18.97 1.57
C ASP A 187 11.98 -17.79 2.08
N ILE A 188 12.59 -16.61 2.20
CA ILE A 188 11.93 -15.34 2.51
C ILE A 188 11.30 -14.80 1.21
N CYS A 189 10.01 -14.44 1.25
CA CYS A 189 9.36 -13.88 0.07
C CYS A 189 10.01 -12.55 -0.34
N LEU A 190 10.00 -12.24 -1.64
CA LEU A 190 10.63 -11.02 -2.16
C LEU A 190 10.00 -9.76 -1.54
N GLU A 191 8.69 -9.77 -1.36
CA GLU A 191 7.93 -8.68 -0.75
C GLU A 191 8.42 -8.40 0.68
N ALA A 192 8.69 -9.43 1.48
CA ALA A 192 9.26 -9.28 2.82
C ALA A 192 10.69 -8.75 2.78
N ARG A 193 11.52 -9.21 1.83
CA ARG A 193 12.89 -8.69 1.65
C ARG A 193 12.91 -7.20 1.29
N ILE A 194 11.95 -6.75 0.49
CA ILE A 194 11.76 -5.33 0.15
C ILE A 194 11.35 -4.54 1.40
N VAL A 195 10.33 -5.00 2.13
CA VAL A 195 9.85 -4.33 3.35
C VAL A 195 10.94 -4.29 4.42
N ALA A 196 11.74 -5.35 4.57
CA ALA A 196 12.83 -5.41 5.55
C ALA A 196 13.91 -4.34 5.31
N VAL A 197 14.22 -4.06 4.05
CA VAL A 197 15.15 -2.97 3.68
C VAL A 197 14.50 -1.61 3.94
N ALA A 198 13.25 -1.42 3.50
CA ALA A 198 12.53 -0.17 3.69
C ALA A 198 12.33 0.20 5.18
N ASP A 199 11.97 -0.77 6.02
CA ASP A 199 11.84 -0.61 7.47
C ASP A 199 13.18 -0.23 8.11
N THR A 200 14.26 -0.90 7.72
CA THR A 200 15.61 -0.57 8.22
C THR A 200 16.00 0.87 7.85
N VAL A 201 15.74 1.29 6.61
CA VAL A 201 16.04 2.65 6.15
C VAL A 201 15.24 3.68 6.95
N ASP A 202 13.92 3.53 7.06
CA ASP A 202 13.11 4.48 7.83
C ASP A 202 13.52 4.49 9.31
N ALA A 203 13.78 3.32 9.91
CA ALA A 203 14.22 3.21 11.30
C ALA A 203 15.53 3.96 11.59
N MET A 204 16.43 4.06 10.60
CA MET A 204 17.70 4.78 10.71
C MET A 204 17.57 6.28 10.43
N LEU A 205 16.60 6.69 9.61
CA LEU A 205 16.30 8.09 9.31
C LEU A 205 15.48 8.76 10.41
N SER A 206 14.54 8.03 10.99
CA SER A 206 13.57 8.54 11.96
C SER A 206 14.21 8.80 13.33
N HIS A 207 13.82 9.89 13.98
CA HIS A 207 14.17 10.16 15.37
C HIS A 207 13.45 9.19 16.30
N ARG A 208 14.21 8.42 17.08
CA ARG A 208 13.67 7.55 18.12
C ARG A 208 14.00 8.14 19.49
N PRO A 209 13.19 7.87 20.53
CA PRO A 209 13.39 8.45 21.86
C PRO A 209 14.75 8.15 22.49
N TYR A 210 15.49 7.15 22.00
CA TYR A 210 16.83 6.78 22.50
C TYR A 210 17.95 7.08 21.51
N ARG A 211 17.61 7.57 20.31
CA ARG A 211 18.60 7.78 19.25
C ARG A 211 18.11 8.82 18.24
N PRO A 212 18.87 9.90 17.99
CA PRO A 212 18.59 10.76 16.85
C PRO A 212 18.71 9.97 15.53
N GLY A 213 17.97 10.39 14.50
CA GLY A 213 18.17 9.85 13.15
C GLY A 213 19.65 9.98 12.75
N LEU A 214 20.18 8.94 12.11
CA LEU A 214 21.58 8.89 11.72
C LEU A 214 21.89 9.59 10.40
N GLY A 215 20.85 10.00 9.70
CA GLY A 215 20.95 10.54 8.36
C GLY A 215 21.03 9.45 7.28
N PRO A 216 20.82 9.87 6.03
CA PRO A 216 20.69 8.98 4.89
C PRO A 216 21.96 8.27 4.48
N GLU A 217 23.12 8.92 4.62
CA GLU A 217 24.41 8.34 4.26
C GLU A 217 24.68 7.10 5.11
N ARG A 218 24.35 7.17 6.41
CA ARG A 218 24.50 6.05 7.34
C ARG A 218 23.50 4.94 7.07
N ALA A 219 22.26 5.28 6.71
CA ALA A 219 21.26 4.29 6.32
C ALA A 219 21.71 3.51 5.07
N LEU A 220 22.23 4.20 4.06
CA LEU A 220 22.77 3.56 2.87
C LEU A 220 24.00 2.72 3.15
N GLU A 221 24.90 3.23 4.00
CA GLU A 221 26.09 2.49 4.39
C GLU A 221 25.73 1.16 5.08
N GLU A 222 24.74 1.13 5.97
CA GLU A 222 24.23 -0.10 6.59
C GLU A 222 23.70 -1.09 5.55
N ILE A 223 22.84 -0.63 4.64
CA ILE A 223 22.27 -1.49 3.59
C ILE A 223 23.37 -2.04 2.67
N CYS A 224 24.34 -1.21 2.29
CA CYS A 224 25.48 -1.60 1.48
C CYS A 224 26.39 -2.62 2.19
N GLN A 225 26.69 -2.41 3.48
CA GLN A 225 27.50 -3.32 4.29
C GLN A 225 26.80 -4.66 4.54
N GLY A 226 25.47 -4.65 4.67
CA GLY A 226 24.66 -5.85 4.83
C GLY A 226 24.28 -6.55 3.53
N ARG A 227 24.62 -6.01 2.36
CA ARG A 227 24.25 -6.55 1.04
C ARG A 227 24.72 -7.99 0.86
N GLY A 228 23.82 -8.88 0.48
CA GLY A 228 24.10 -10.30 0.23
C GLY A 228 24.32 -11.15 1.48
N ARG A 229 24.32 -10.54 2.67
CA ARG A 229 24.39 -11.24 3.96
C ARG A 229 23.13 -11.08 4.78
N LEU A 230 22.72 -9.83 5.03
CA LEU A 230 21.50 -9.49 5.75
C LEU A 230 20.36 -9.16 4.80
N TYR A 231 20.68 -8.41 3.74
CA TYR A 231 19.71 -7.87 2.79
C TYR A 231 19.91 -8.49 1.41
N ASP A 232 18.81 -8.57 0.67
CA ASP A 232 18.83 -9.01 -0.72
C ASP A 232 19.73 -8.11 -1.59
N PRO A 233 20.64 -8.67 -2.40
CA PRO A 233 21.50 -7.90 -3.28
C PRO A 233 20.75 -6.97 -4.23
N GLU A 234 19.68 -7.45 -4.87
CA GLU A 234 18.92 -6.70 -5.86
C GLU A 234 18.14 -5.56 -5.19
N VAL A 235 17.55 -5.83 -4.02
CA VAL A 235 16.85 -4.81 -3.22
C VAL A 235 17.82 -3.76 -2.69
N ALA A 236 18.98 -4.17 -2.18
CA ALA A 236 20.00 -3.24 -1.68
C ALA A 236 20.53 -2.34 -2.80
N GLU A 237 20.75 -2.89 -4.00
CA GLU A 237 21.15 -2.11 -5.17
C GLU A 237 20.06 -1.13 -5.62
N ALA A 238 18.79 -1.56 -5.63
CA ALA A 238 17.68 -0.65 -5.88
C ALA A 238 17.64 0.48 -4.83
N CYS A 239 17.87 0.16 -3.55
CA CYS A 239 17.95 1.15 -2.48
C CYS A 239 19.05 2.18 -2.73
N SER A 240 20.24 1.76 -3.17
CA SER A 240 21.32 2.67 -3.52
C SER A 240 20.97 3.61 -4.68
N ARG A 241 20.14 3.16 -5.63
CA ARG A 241 19.70 3.99 -6.76
C ARG A 241 18.63 5.01 -6.37
N ILE A 242 17.66 4.62 -5.53
CA ILE A 242 16.53 5.48 -5.20
C ILE A 242 16.77 6.46 -4.05
N CYS A 243 17.72 6.17 -3.15
CA CYS A 243 17.86 6.93 -1.92
C CYS A 243 17.99 8.45 -2.15
N PRO A 244 18.80 8.93 -3.12
CA PRO A 244 18.88 10.36 -3.42
C PRO A 244 17.51 10.98 -3.74
N GLN A 245 16.60 10.27 -4.43
CA GLN A 245 15.28 10.81 -4.80
C GLN A 245 14.22 10.62 -3.71
N VAL A 246 14.26 9.51 -2.98
CA VAL A 246 13.32 9.18 -1.90
C VAL A 246 13.46 10.17 -0.74
N LEU A 247 14.68 10.56 -0.42
CA LEU A 247 14.97 11.47 0.68
C LEU A 247 14.49 12.90 0.41
N THR A 248 14.57 13.37 -0.84
CA THR A 248 13.98 14.63 -1.29
C THR A 248 12.44 14.56 -1.29
N THR A 249 11.87 13.45 -1.76
CA THR A 249 10.41 13.28 -1.90
C THR A 249 9.70 13.16 -0.55
N LEU A 250 10.34 12.53 0.44
CA LEU A 250 9.82 12.44 1.81
C LEU A 250 10.04 13.72 2.64
N GLY A 251 10.68 14.76 2.07
CA GLY A 251 11.00 16.00 2.78
C GLY A 251 12.03 15.83 3.90
N LEU A 252 12.83 14.75 3.86
CA LEU A 252 13.83 14.41 4.87
C LEU A 252 15.20 15.07 4.59
N ILE A 253 15.39 15.64 3.40
CA ILE A 253 16.52 16.53 3.05
C ILE A 253 15.96 17.76 2.34
N GLY A 254 16.47 18.95 2.66
CA GLY A 254 16.18 20.16 1.91
C GLY A 254 16.65 20.03 0.45
N ASP A 255 15.87 20.58 -0.47
CA ASP A 255 16.19 20.66 -1.88
C ASP A 255 17.59 21.27 -2.03
N ALA A 256 18.55 20.50 -2.56
CA ALA A 256 19.91 20.98 -2.78
C ALA A 256 19.89 21.94 -3.99
N GLY A 257 19.33 23.13 -3.78
CA GLY A 257 19.49 24.25 -4.68
C GLY A 257 20.99 24.52 -4.86
N PRO A 258 21.44 24.92 -6.07
CA PRO A 258 22.85 25.08 -6.35
C PRO A 258 23.45 26.07 -5.36
N SER A 259 24.49 25.63 -4.63
CA SER A 259 25.19 26.46 -3.64
C SER A 259 25.71 27.72 -4.34
N LYS A 260 25.03 28.84 -4.11
CA LYS A 260 25.54 30.17 -4.43
C LYS A 260 26.61 30.53 -3.41
N ASP A 261 27.77 29.88 -3.47
CA ASP A 261 28.97 30.35 -2.78
C ASP A 261 30.23 29.72 -3.37
N ARG A 262 30.59 30.21 -4.56
CA ARG A 262 31.98 30.29 -5.05
C ARG A 262 32.15 31.54 -5.91
N GLN A 263 32.12 32.69 -5.26
CA GLN A 263 32.81 33.90 -5.70
C GLN A 263 33.46 34.56 -4.49
N ARG A 264 34.63 34.05 -4.09
CA ARG A 264 35.73 34.82 -3.50
C ARG A 264 37.04 34.15 -3.90
#